data_AF-A0AA41MJD2-F1
#
_entry.id   AF-A0AA41MJD2-F1
#
_cell.length_a   1.000
_cell.length_b   1.000
_cell.length_c   1.000
_cell.angle_alpha   90.00
_cell.angle_beta   90.00
_cell.angle_gamma   90.00
#
_symmetry.space_group_name_H-M   'P 1'
#
loop_
_entity.id
_entity.type
_entity.pdbx_description
1 polymer ?
#
loop_
_entity_poly.entity_id
_entity_poly.type
_entity_poly.pdbx_seq_one_letter_code
_entity_poly.pdbx_strand_id
1 'polypeptide(L)'
;MAQFLGDLDRTTFRKLLKLVVSSQQGKDYRETMQCLGASSSLSEEWLGALIAGTHTLLQQALRFSSPSLKSDAFKDQLQELAIPQDLVGDLTSVVFGGQCPLLDSVAQQEGDWLPHIADFRWRVDVVISTSALTHSLQPSILIQLKFSDGSAYRFEVPTAKFQKLHYNMTLVLKEMADLERRCECRLQD
;
A
#
# COMPACT_ATOMS: atom_id res chain seq x y z
N MET A 1 8.44 -7.56 15.59
CA MET A 1 7.08 -8.15 15.50
C MET A 1 7.15 -9.67 15.46
N ALA A 2 7.83 -10.28 14.47
CA ALA A 2 7.92 -11.74 14.32
C ALA A 2 8.44 -12.49 15.55
N GLN A 3 9.54 -12.02 16.15
CA GLN A 3 10.10 -12.57 17.40
C GLN A 3 9.12 -12.51 18.58
N PHE A 4 8.17 -11.57 18.54
CA PHE A 4 7.20 -11.33 19.61
C PHE A 4 5.87 -12.06 19.39
N LEU A 5 5.67 -12.64 18.21
CA LEU A 5 4.49 -13.43 17.86
C LEU A 5 4.67 -14.92 18.22
N GLY A 6 5.91 -15.39 18.39
CA GLY A 6 6.20 -16.77 18.77
C GLY A 6 5.78 -17.14 20.20
N ASP A 7 5.82 -16.17 21.12
CA ASP A 7 5.49 -16.37 22.53
C ASP A 7 4.01 -16.11 22.88
N LEU A 8 3.18 -15.79 21.87
CA LEU A 8 1.83 -15.28 22.08
C LEU A 8 0.77 -16.36 21.90
N ASP A 9 -0.07 -16.54 22.92
CA ASP A 9 -1.22 -17.45 22.83
C ASP A 9 -2.16 -17.05 21.69
N ARG A 10 -2.62 -18.05 20.93
CA ARG A 10 -3.55 -17.85 19.80
C ARG A 10 -4.83 -17.11 20.19
N THR A 11 -5.31 -17.31 21.43
CA THR A 11 -6.50 -16.62 21.95
C THR A 11 -6.25 -15.12 22.16
N THR A 12 -5.07 -14.76 22.65
CA THR A 12 -4.64 -13.38 22.84
C THR A 12 -4.43 -12.68 21.50
N PHE A 13 -3.83 -13.38 20.52
CA PHE A 13 -3.68 -12.84 19.16
C PHE A 13 -5.04 -12.58 18.49
N ARG A 14 -6.01 -13.50 18.59
CA ARG A 14 -7.35 -13.27 18.02
C ARG A 14 -8.07 -12.10 18.67
N LYS A 15 -7.90 -11.91 19.98
CA LYS A 15 -8.45 -10.72 20.68
C LYS A 15 -7.80 -9.44 20.17
N LEU A 16 -6.48 -9.45 19.95
CA LEU A 16 -5.73 -8.33 19.38
C LEU A 16 -6.14 -8.04 17.93
N LEU A 17 -6.29 -9.07 17.10
CA LEU A 17 -6.76 -8.92 15.72
C LEU A 17 -8.18 -8.33 15.69
N LYS A 18 -9.07 -8.81 16.57
CA LYS A 18 -10.43 -8.26 16.72
C LYS A 18 -10.41 -6.80 17.18
N LEU A 19 -9.48 -6.44 18.08
CA LEU A 19 -9.27 -5.06 18.53
C LEU A 19 -8.89 -4.16 17.35
N VAL A 20 -7.88 -4.55 16.56
CA VAL A 20 -7.39 -3.79 15.41
C VAL A 20 -8.46 -3.66 14.32
N VAL A 21 -9.19 -4.73 14.04
CA VAL A 21 -10.32 -4.69 13.10
C VAL A 21 -11.43 -3.77 13.62
N SER A 22 -11.68 -3.75 14.94
CA SER A 22 -12.69 -2.86 15.52
C SER A 22 -12.26 -1.40 15.52
N SER A 23 -10.97 -1.10 15.74
CA SER A 23 -10.45 0.27 15.63
C SER A 23 -10.52 0.78 14.20
N GLN A 24 -10.23 -0.08 13.22
CA GLN A 24 -10.34 0.23 11.79
C GLN A 24 -11.80 0.34 11.29
N GLN A 25 -12.78 0.00 12.13
CA GLN A 25 -14.21 0.21 11.88
C GLN A 25 -14.75 1.44 12.64
N GLY A 26 -13.88 2.21 13.30
CA GLY A 26 -14.28 3.37 14.11
C GLY A 26 -15.06 3.02 15.38
N LYS A 27 -14.98 1.76 15.86
CA LYS A 27 -15.64 1.33 17.10
C LYS A 27 -14.77 1.65 18.32
N ASP A 28 -15.41 1.97 19.45
CA ASP A 28 -14.72 2.27 20.70
C ASP A 28 -13.92 1.05 21.18
N TYR A 29 -12.59 1.15 21.12
CA TYR A 29 -11.66 0.04 21.36
C TYR A 29 -11.01 0.12 22.76
N ARG A 30 -11.35 1.13 23.57
CA ARG A 30 -10.75 1.39 24.89
C ARG A 30 -11.01 0.27 25.90
N GLU A 31 -12.24 -0.24 25.96
CA GLU A 31 -12.62 -1.32 26.87
C GLU A 31 -11.90 -2.62 26.50
N THR A 32 -11.82 -2.92 25.20
CA THR A 32 -11.11 -4.09 24.68
C THR A 32 -9.59 -3.99 24.85
N MET A 33 -9.00 -2.78 24.79
CA MET A 33 -7.58 -2.56 25.14
C MET A 33 -7.32 -2.83 26.62
N GLN A 34 -8.18 -2.32 27.51
CA GLN A 34 -8.05 -2.53 28.96
C GLN A 34 -8.21 -4.00 29.32
N CYS A 35 -9.19 -4.69 28.73
CA CYS A 35 -9.37 -6.13 28.93
C CYS A 35 -8.19 -6.94 28.37
N LEU A 36 -7.59 -6.52 27.24
CA LEU A 36 -6.44 -7.20 26.66
C LEU A 36 -5.22 -7.05 27.57
N GLY A 37 -4.90 -5.83 28.00
CA GLY A 37 -3.81 -5.55 28.95
C GLY A 37 -3.98 -6.23 30.31
N ALA A 38 -5.22 -6.40 30.79
CA ALA A 38 -5.50 -7.15 32.02
C ALA A 38 -5.39 -8.68 31.85
N SER A 39 -5.64 -9.18 30.63
CA SER A 39 -5.65 -10.63 30.34
C SER A 39 -4.31 -11.17 29.85
N SER A 40 -3.41 -10.31 29.38
CA SER A 40 -2.08 -10.68 28.91
C SER A 40 -1.03 -10.15 29.87
N SER A 41 -0.08 -10.99 30.31
CA SER A 41 1.07 -10.60 31.13
C SER A 41 2.13 -9.79 30.36
N LEU A 42 1.70 -8.97 29.40
CA LEU A 42 2.55 -8.25 28.46
C LEU A 42 2.76 -6.81 28.94
N SER A 43 3.99 -6.31 28.81
CA SER A 43 4.30 -4.91 29.08
C SER A 43 3.57 -3.97 28.12
N GLU A 44 3.20 -2.78 28.58
CA GLU A 44 2.42 -1.79 27.82
C GLU A 44 3.11 -1.39 26.50
N GLU A 45 4.44 -1.30 26.51
CA GLU A 45 5.26 -1.01 25.33
C GLU A 45 5.15 -2.12 24.26
N TRP A 46 5.05 -3.37 24.71
CA TRP A 46 4.96 -4.55 23.85
C TRP A 46 3.58 -4.66 23.21
N LEU A 47 2.54 -4.37 24.00
CA LEU A 47 1.17 -4.30 23.50
C LEU A 47 1.04 -3.20 22.45
N GLY A 48 1.61 -2.01 22.71
CA GLY A 48 1.65 -0.91 21.76
C GLY A 48 2.35 -1.29 20.45
N ALA A 49 3.52 -1.92 20.53
CA ALA A 49 4.27 -2.37 19.34
C ALA A 49 3.52 -3.44 18.54
N LEU A 50 2.83 -4.37 19.20
CA LEU A 50 2.03 -5.41 18.54
C LEU A 50 0.78 -4.83 17.87
N ILE A 51 0.07 -3.92 18.53
CA ILE A 51 -1.11 -3.25 17.95
C ILE A 51 -0.68 -2.41 16.75
N ALA A 52 0.36 -1.59 16.89
CA ALA A 52 0.87 -0.77 15.78
C ALA A 52 1.36 -1.64 14.61
N GLY A 53 2.08 -2.73 14.91
CA GLY A 53 2.59 -3.66 13.91
C GLY A 53 1.48 -4.37 13.14
N THR A 54 0.49 -4.93 13.85
CA THR A 54 -0.65 -5.61 13.23
C THR A 54 -1.57 -4.66 12.48
N HIS A 55 -1.79 -3.45 13.01
CA HIS A 55 -2.50 -2.39 12.29
C HIS A 55 -1.79 -2.02 10.99
N THR A 56 -0.48 -1.79 11.04
CA THR A 56 0.31 -1.45 9.84
C THR A 56 0.26 -2.57 8.80
N LEU A 57 0.43 -3.82 9.23
CA LEU A 57 0.36 -4.99 8.36
C LEU A 57 -1.01 -5.10 7.69
N LEU A 58 -2.08 -4.99 8.46
CA LEU A 58 -3.44 -5.08 7.93
C LEU A 58 -3.74 -3.92 6.98
N GLN A 59 -3.30 -2.71 7.31
CA GLN A 59 -3.44 -1.53 6.45
C GLN A 59 -2.67 -1.68 5.12
N GLN A 60 -1.45 -2.23 5.15
CA GLN A 60 -0.71 -2.51 3.91
C GLN A 60 -1.36 -3.64 3.11
N ALA A 61 -1.86 -4.70 3.76
CA ALA A 61 -2.54 -5.80 3.07
C ALA A 61 -3.80 -5.31 2.34
N LEU A 62 -4.62 -4.47 3.00
CA LEU A 62 -5.79 -3.84 2.40
C LEU A 62 -5.40 -2.86 1.27
N ARG A 63 -4.27 -2.16 1.38
CA ARG A 63 -3.73 -1.27 0.33
C ARG A 63 -3.45 -2.02 -0.99
N PHE A 64 -2.96 -3.25 -0.93
CA PHE A 64 -2.62 -4.06 -2.13
C PHE A 64 -3.74 -5.03 -2.55
N SER A 65 -4.79 -5.16 -1.74
CA SER A 65 -5.90 -6.12 -1.92
C SER A 65 -6.66 -5.97 -3.24
N SER A 66 -6.64 -4.78 -3.86
CA SER A 66 -7.26 -4.56 -5.17
C SER A 66 -6.25 -4.66 -6.33
N PRO A 67 -6.62 -5.26 -7.46
CA PRO A 67 -6.66 -6.71 -7.74
C PRO A 67 -5.29 -7.43 -7.73
N SER A 68 -4.22 -6.79 -7.22
CA SER A 68 -2.86 -7.28 -7.35
C SER A 68 -2.48 -8.43 -6.41
N LEU A 69 -3.09 -8.48 -5.21
CA LEU A 69 -2.67 -9.41 -4.16
C LEU A 69 -3.49 -10.71 -4.21
N LYS A 70 -2.84 -11.83 -4.51
CA LYS A 70 -3.45 -13.16 -4.43
C LYS A 70 -3.32 -13.71 -3.01
N SER A 71 -4.31 -14.48 -2.56
CA SER A 71 -4.29 -15.08 -1.22
C SER A 71 -3.06 -15.96 -0.97
N ASP A 72 -2.57 -16.69 -1.97
CA ASP A 72 -1.40 -17.55 -1.82
C ASP A 72 -0.11 -16.73 -1.71
N ALA A 73 0.05 -15.70 -2.57
CA ALA A 73 1.19 -14.78 -2.50
C ALA A 73 1.26 -14.03 -1.15
N PHE A 74 0.10 -13.68 -0.59
CA PHE A 74 0.04 -13.06 0.74
C PHE A 74 0.52 -14.01 1.85
N LYS A 75 0.16 -15.30 1.78
CA LYS A 75 0.65 -16.29 2.75
C LYS A 75 2.16 -16.46 2.67
N ASP A 76 2.71 -16.50 1.46
CA ASP A 76 4.15 -16.60 1.24
C ASP A 76 4.88 -15.38 1.84
N GLN A 77 4.34 -14.17 1.65
CA GLN A 77 4.87 -12.94 2.25
C GLN A 77 4.80 -12.94 3.79
N LEU A 78 3.71 -13.44 4.37
CA LEU A 78 3.61 -13.57 5.83
C LEU A 78 4.62 -14.59 6.39
N GLN A 79 4.92 -15.65 5.63
CA GLN A 79 5.93 -16.62 6.00
C GLN A 79 7.35 -16.05 5.91
N GLU A 80 7.63 -15.20 4.91
CA GLU A 80 8.88 -14.45 4.81
C GLU A 80 9.07 -13.48 5.97
N LEU A 81 7.97 -12.88 6.46
CA LEU A 81 7.96 -12.06 7.69
C LEU A 81 8.08 -12.88 8.98
N ALA A 82 8.37 -14.18 8.89
CA ALA A 82 8.50 -15.10 10.02
C ALA A 82 7.28 -15.12 10.96
N ILE A 83 6.08 -14.93 10.41
CA ILE A 83 4.83 -15.01 11.16
C ILE A 83 4.45 -16.49 11.34
N PRO A 84 4.12 -16.95 12.56
CA PRO A 84 3.71 -18.33 12.80
C PRO A 84 2.53 -18.74 11.92
N GLN A 85 2.60 -19.93 11.30
CA GLN A 85 1.56 -20.43 10.38
C GLN A 85 0.16 -20.50 11.03
N ASP A 86 0.12 -20.70 12.35
CA ASP A 86 -1.12 -20.71 13.13
C ASP A 86 -1.89 -19.38 13.10
N LEU A 87 -1.18 -18.27 12.84
CA LEU A 87 -1.72 -16.91 12.80
C LEU A 87 -1.98 -16.43 11.36
N VAL A 88 -1.27 -17.01 10.38
CA VAL A 88 -1.41 -16.69 8.95
C VAL A 88 -2.84 -16.92 8.46
N GLY A 89 -3.48 -18.02 8.91
CA GLY A 89 -4.87 -18.31 8.56
C GLY A 89 -5.85 -17.26 9.06
N ASP A 90 -5.67 -16.82 10.32
CA ASP A 90 -6.53 -15.80 10.95
C ASP A 90 -6.36 -14.44 10.22
N LEU A 91 -5.12 -14.03 9.88
CA LEU A 91 -4.84 -12.82 9.09
C LEU A 91 -5.40 -12.88 7.67
N THR A 92 -5.19 -14.00 6.97
CA THR A 92 -5.72 -14.21 5.61
C THR A 92 -7.25 -14.15 5.60
N SER A 93 -7.90 -14.67 6.65
CA SER A 93 -9.36 -14.63 6.77
C SER A 93 -9.91 -13.22 6.96
N VAL A 94 -9.15 -12.31 7.58
CA VAL A 94 -9.57 -10.91 7.75
C VAL A 94 -9.37 -10.13 6.45
N VAL A 95 -8.23 -10.33 5.76
CA VAL A 95 -7.89 -9.61 4.52
C VAL A 95 -8.71 -10.10 3.33
N PHE A 96 -9.01 -11.39 3.21
CA PHE A 96 -9.74 -11.94 2.04
C PHE A 96 -11.16 -12.43 2.38
N GLY A 97 -11.58 -12.33 3.64
CA GLY A 97 -12.92 -12.77 4.07
C GLY A 97 -13.99 -11.71 3.85
N GLY A 98 -15.19 -12.00 4.35
CA GLY A 98 -16.39 -11.17 4.13
C GLY A 98 -16.35 -9.76 4.75
N GLN A 99 -15.36 -9.44 5.59
CA GLN A 99 -15.18 -8.11 6.19
C GLN A 99 -14.27 -7.18 5.36
N CYS A 100 -13.52 -7.71 4.39
CA CYS A 100 -12.65 -6.93 3.49
C CYS A 100 -13.34 -5.74 2.82
N PRO A 101 -14.53 -5.86 2.18
CA PRO A 101 -15.12 -4.72 1.47
C PRO A 101 -15.52 -3.57 2.42
N LEU A 102 -15.86 -3.88 3.67
CA LEU A 102 -16.13 -2.88 4.69
C LEU A 102 -14.83 -2.21 5.14
N LEU A 103 -13.78 -2.98 5.40
CA LEU A 103 -12.47 -2.46 5.77
C LEU A 103 -11.82 -1.63 4.65
N ASP A 104 -11.97 -2.05 3.39
CA ASP A 104 -11.51 -1.30 2.22
C ASP A 104 -12.21 0.04 2.11
N SER A 105 -13.53 0.08 2.36
CA SER A 105 -14.28 1.33 2.32
C SER A 105 -13.80 2.33 3.38
N VAL A 106 -13.52 1.87 4.60
CA VAL A 106 -12.99 2.74 5.67
C VAL A 106 -11.54 3.13 5.39
N ALA A 107 -10.70 2.20 4.93
CA ALA A 107 -9.31 2.47 4.57
C ALA A 107 -9.17 3.48 3.41
N GLN A 108 -10.13 3.51 2.47
CA GLN A 108 -10.19 4.52 1.42
C GLN A 108 -10.67 5.89 1.91
N GLN A 109 -11.44 5.96 3.00
CA GLN A 109 -11.91 7.23 3.56
C GLN A 109 -10.96 7.83 4.61
N GLU A 110 -10.28 7.01 5.40
CA GLU A 110 -9.49 7.45 6.56
C GLU A 110 -7.99 7.62 6.31
N GLY A 111 -7.45 7.11 5.20
CA GLY A 111 -5.99 7.15 5.06
C GLY A 111 -5.48 8.50 4.58
N ASP A 112 -4.49 9.00 5.31
CA ASP A 112 -3.56 10.08 4.95
C ASP A 112 -2.72 9.72 3.71
N TRP A 113 -3.38 9.36 2.62
CA TRP A 113 -2.73 8.93 1.39
C TRP A 113 -2.33 10.16 0.58
N LEU A 114 -1.12 10.10 0.01
CA LEU A 114 -0.79 10.99 -1.10
C LEU A 114 -1.67 10.62 -2.30
N PRO A 115 -2.27 11.61 -3.00
CA PRO A 115 -3.02 11.36 -4.21
C PRO A 115 -2.17 10.55 -5.20
N HIS A 116 -2.69 9.38 -5.60
CA HIS A 116 -2.06 8.54 -6.61
C HIS A 116 -2.80 8.66 -7.95
N ILE A 117 -2.10 8.34 -9.05
CA ILE A 117 -2.66 8.36 -10.40
C ILE A 117 -3.61 7.17 -10.56
N ALA A 118 -4.88 7.46 -10.81
CA ALA A 118 -5.95 6.47 -11.01
C ALA A 118 -6.15 6.12 -12.51
N ASP A 119 -5.97 7.10 -13.41
CA ASP A 119 -6.11 6.91 -14.86
C ASP A 119 -5.08 7.77 -15.60
N PHE A 120 -4.48 7.22 -16.64
CA PHE A 120 -3.49 7.88 -17.48
C PHE A 120 -3.78 7.60 -18.95
N ARG A 121 -4.11 8.65 -19.70
CA ARG A 121 -4.38 8.58 -21.15
C ARG A 121 -3.50 9.58 -21.88
N TRP A 122 -2.96 9.18 -23.03
CA TRP A 122 -2.12 10.04 -23.84
C TRP A 122 -2.44 9.87 -25.32
N ARG A 123 -2.16 10.92 -26.10
CA ARG A 123 -2.17 10.88 -27.56
C ARG A 123 -1.04 11.76 -28.11
N VAL A 124 -0.54 11.41 -29.29
CA VAL A 124 0.45 12.21 -30.01
C VAL A 124 -0.28 12.97 -31.11
N ASP A 125 -0.21 14.30 -31.03
CA ASP A 125 -0.74 15.20 -32.04
C ASP A 125 0.43 15.63 -32.95
N VAL A 126 0.25 15.54 -34.27
CA VAL A 126 1.23 15.96 -35.27
C VAL A 126 0.61 17.05 -36.12
N VAL A 127 1.20 18.25 -36.08
CA VAL A 127 0.77 19.36 -36.92
C VAL A 127 1.48 19.25 -38.27
N ILE A 128 0.69 19.19 -39.35
CA ILE A 128 1.19 19.13 -40.74
C ILE A 128 0.99 20.52 -41.37
N SER A 129 2.09 21.24 -41.66
CA SER A 129 2.05 22.50 -42.39
C SER A 129 2.42 22.27 -43.86
N THR A 130 1.61 22.77 -44.79
CA THR A 130 1.78 22.56 -46.24
C THR A 130 2.39 23.76 -46.98
N SER A 131 2.79 24.84 -46.29
CA SER A 131 3.45 25.98 -46.90
C SER A 131 4.98 25.86 -46.81
N ALA A 132 5.68 26.30 -47.86
CA ALA A 132 7.11 26.10 -48.12
C ALA A 132 8.08 26.84 -47.16
N LEU A 133 7.69 27.10 -45.91
CA LEU A 133 8.64 27.46 -44.84
C LEU A 133 9.08 26.18 -44.13
N THR A 134 10.39 26.00 -44.05
CA THR A 134 11.18 24.82 -43.65
C THR A 134 10.96 24.24 -42.24
N HIS A 135 9.88 24.56 -41.52
CA HIS A 135 9.62 24.06 -40.16
C HIS A 135 8.09 23.97 -39.94
N SER A 136 7.50 22.95 -39.32
CA SER A 136 8.02 21.80 -38.59
C SER A 136 6.90 20.75 -38.46
N LEU A 137 7.20 19.48 -38.74
CA LEU A 137 6.45 18.37 -38.14
C LEU A 137 6.86 18.33 -36.67
N GLN A 138 6.27 19.20 -35.84
CA GLN A 138 6.55 19.21 -34.42
C GLN A 138 5.49 18.35 -33.71
N PRO A 139 5.83 17.12 -33.31
CA PRO A 139 4.92 16.32 -32.52
C PRO A 139 4.78 16.93 -31.13
N SER A 140 3.56 16.91 -30.61
CA SER A 140 3.28 17.19 -29.22
C SER A 140 2.44 16.08 -28.60
N ILE A 141 2.63 15.86 -27.30
CA ILE A 141 1.96 14.79 -26.58
C ILE A 141 0.91 15.42 -25.68
N LEU A 142 -0.36 15.13 -25.94
CA LEU A 142 -1.43 15.51 -25.04
C LEU A 142 -1.62 14.41 -23.99
N ILE A 143 -1.49 14.78 -22.71
CA ILE A 143 -1.64 13.88 -21.57
C ILE A 143 -2.89 14.26 -20.79
N GLN A 144 -3.64 13.25 -20.35
CA GLN A 144 -4.73 13.37 -19.40
C GLN A 144 -4.48 12.43 -18.21
N LEU A 145 -4.41 13.01 -17.01
CA LEU A 145 -4.27 12.32 -15.74
C LEU A 145 -5.55 12.48 -14.92
N LYS A 146 -5.96 11.41 -14.24
CA LYS A 146 -6.93 11.50 -13.14
C LYS A 146 -6.28 10.94 -11.89
N PHE A 147 -6.46 11.64 -10.79
CA PHE A 147 -5.97 11.25 -9.48
C PHE A 147 -7.11 10.65 -8.65
N SER A 148 -6.74 9.92 -7.60
CA SER A 148 -7.67 9.31 -6.64
C SER A 148 -8.48 10.31 -5.83
N ASP A 149 -8.00 11.54 -5.68
CA ASP A 149 -8.73 12.66 -5.06
C ASP A 149 -9.83 13.24 -5.96
N GLY A 150 -10.02 12.68 -7.16
CA GLY A 150 -10.98 13.14 -8.16
C GLY A 150 -10.45 14.30 -9.03
N SER A 151 -9.26 14.82 -8.76
CA SER A 151 -8.65 15.86 -9.60
C SER A 151 -8.23 15.29 -10.95
N ALA A 152 -8.41 16.09 -12.01
CA ALA A 152 -8.06 15.69 -13.37
C ALA A 152 -7.29 16.80 -14.06
N TYR A 153 -6.16 16.44 -14.66
CA TYR A 153 -5.28 17.38 -15.36
C TYR A 153 -5.14 16.97 -16.81
N ARG A 154 -5.24 17.95 -17.70
CA ARG A 154 -5.00 17.78 -19.13
C ARG A 154 -4.03 18.84 -19.59
N PHE A 155 -2.90 18.42 -20.12
CA PHE A 155 -1.86 19.33 -20.58
C PHE A 155 -1.08 18.75 -21.76
N GLU A 156 -0.46 19.66 -22.51
CA GLU A 156 0.38 19.34 -23.65
C GLU A 156 1.85 19.33 -23.24
N VAL A 157 2.57 18.29 -23.69
CA VAL A 157 3.98 18.09 -23.39
C VAL A 157 4.78 18.11 -24.70
N PRO A 158 5.65 19.12 -24.89
CA PRO A 158 6.61 19.11 -25.98
C PRO A 158 7.59 17.95 -25.86
N THR A 159 8.08 17.43 -26.99
CA THR A 159 9.03 16.29 -27.02
C THR A 159 10.24 16.49 -26.10
N ALA A 160 10.82 17.69 -26.05
CA ALA A 160 11.95 17.98 -25.18
C ALA A 160 11.63 17.78 -23.68
N LYS A 161 10.43 18.19 -23.24
CA LYS A 161 9.99 17.99 -21.85
C LYS A 161 9.64 16.53 -21.57
N PHE A 162 9.07 15.84 -22.55
CA PHE A 162 8.80 14.41 -22.46
C PHE A 162 10.08 13.59 -22.29
N GLN A 163 11.13 13.88 -23.07
CA GLN A 163 12.43 13.22 -22.92
C GLN A 163 13.06 13.48 -21.54
N LYS A 164 12.93 14.71 -21.01
CA LYS A 164 13.37 15.02 -19.65
C LYS A 164 12.59 14.23 -18.60
N LEU A 165 11.27 14.11 -18.76
CA LEU A 165 10.43 13.32 -17.86
C LEU A 165 10.84 11.85 -17.89
N HIS A 166 11.04 11.27 -19.08
CA HIS A 166 11.49 9.90 -19.26
C HIS A 166 12.84 9.63 -18.59
N TYR A 167 13.81 10.53 -18.75
CA TYR A 167 15.10 10.44 -18.07
C TYR A 167 14.94 10.43 -16.54
N ASN A 168 14.15 11.37 -16.00
CA ASN A 168 13.90 11.46 -14.57
C ASN A 168 13.20 10.22 -14.02
N MET A 169 12.20 9.69 -14.74
CA MET A 169 11.50 8.46 -14.34
C MET A 169 12.46 7.28 -14.31
N THR A 170 13.33 7.16 -15.32
CA THR A 170 14.36 6.10 -15.36
C THR A 170 15.32 6.22 -14.17
N LEU A 171 15.72 7.44 -13.81
CA LEU A 171 16.60 7.67 -12.66
C LEU A 171 15.93 7.24 -11.35
N VAL A 172 14.68 7.66 -11.13
CA VAL A 172 13.92 7.28 -9.93
C VAL A 172 13.74 5.75 -9.85
N LEU A 173 13.41 5.10 -10.96
CA LEU A 173 13.27 3.63 -10.99
C LEU A 173 14.59 2.93 -10.66
N LYS A 174 15.72 3.46 -11.13
CA LYS A 174 17.04 2.93 -10.77
C LYS A 174 17.31 3.10 -9.27
N GLU A 175 17.05 4.28 -8.71
CA GLU A 175 17.23 4.54 -7.28
C GLU A 175 16.33 3.66 -6.41
N MET A 176 15.09 3.42 -6.84
CA MET A 176 14.17 2.49 -6.17
C MET A 176 14.70 1.05 -6.19
N ALA A 177 15.21 0.57 -7.32
CA ALA A 177 15.83 -0.76 -7.41
C ALA A 177 17.11 -0.88 -6.55
N ASP A 178 17.92 0.17 -6.48
CA ASP A 178 19.11 0.21 -5.63
C ASP A 178 18.75 0.30 -4.13
N LEU A 179 17.60 0.91 -3.78
CA LEU A 179 17.04 0.87 -2.43
C LEU A 179 16.57 -0.54 -2.06
N GLU A 180 15.81 -1.18 -2.94
CA GLU A 180 15.29 -2.55 -2.75
C GLU A 180 16.43 -3.54 -2.46
N ARG A 181 17.48 -3.55 -3.29
CA ARG A 181 18.67 -4.39 -3.06
C ARG A 181 19.34 -4.14 -1.71
N ARG A 182 19.43 -2.88 -1.28
CA ARG A 182 20.02 -2.54 0.03
C ARG A 182 19.14 -3.00 1.19
N CYS A 183 17.83 -3.00 1.02
CA CYS A 183 16.88 -3.49 2.02
C CYS A 183 16.94 -5.02 2.13
N GLU A 184 17.01 -5.74 1.01
CA GLU A 184 17.16 -7.20 0.99
C GLU A 184 18.42 -7.66 1.73
N CYS A 185 19.57 -7.00 1.49
CA CYS A 185 20.81 -7.33 2.19
C CYS A 185 20.74 -7.12 3.71
N ARG A 186 19.93 -6.17 4.20
CA ARG A 186 19.80 -5.89 5.63
C ARG A 186 18.84 -6.81 6.37
N LEU A 187 17.99 -7.56 5.65
CA LEU A 187 17.07 -8.50 6.26
C LEU A 187 17.70 -9.89 6.47
N GLN A 188 18.89 -10.12 5.92
CA GLN A 188 19.65 -11.38 6.06
C GLN A 188 20.72 -11.35 7.16
N ASP A 189 21.07 -10.16 7.68
CA ASP A 189 21.99 -9.95 8.82
C ASP A 189 21.21 -9.84 10.15
#